data_AF-A0A962FSU7-F1
#
_entry.id   AF-A0A962FSU7-F1
#
_cell.length_a   1.000
_cell.length_b   1.000
_cell.length_c   1.000
_cell.angle_alpha   90.00
_cell.angle_beta   90.00
_cell.angle_gamma   90.00
#
_symmetry.space_group_name_H-M   'P 1'
#
loop_
_entity.id
_entity.type
_entity.pdbx_description
1 polymer ?
#
loop_
_entity_poly.entity_id
_entity_poly.type
_entity_poly.pdbx_seq_one_letter_code
_entity_poly.pdbx_strand_id
1 'polypeptide(L)'
;MRTIVDIPRDDIKSLDAIAAQGGLSRAEVVRRAVSLYLEEERAEAKNKLDQYFGLFRNDPTVFDGLDGLAYQEKMRAEWNERDFSAGSQLVQNRGLHDQEQTPIERPDK
;
A
#
# COMPACT_ATOMS: atom_id res chain seq x y z
N MET A 1 19.59 18.24 -15.82
CA MET A 1 18.78 19.47 -15.90
C MET A 1 19.64 20.66 -15.53
N ARG A 2 19.44 21.84 -16.14
CA ARG A 2 20.16 23.08 -15.82
C ARG A 2 19.17 24.10 -15.27
N THR A 3 19.55 24.80 -14.21
CA THR A 3 18.73 25.82 -13.54
C THR A 3 19.58 27.07 -13.35
N ILE A 4 18.94 28.24 -13.34
CA ILE A 4 19.56 29.53 -12.99
C ILE A 4 19.01 29.91 -11.62
N VAL A 5 19.90 30.18 -10.68
CA VAL A 5 19.57 30.58 -9.31
C VAL A 5 20.40 31.81 -8.95
N ASP A 6 19.82 32.72 -8.18
CA ASP A 6 20.55 33.85 -7.64
C ASP A 6 21.20 33.44 -6.31
N ILE A 7 22.48 33.74 -6.16
CA ILE A 7 23.28 33.40 -4.98
C ILE A 7 24.12 34.63 -4.65
N PRO A 8 24.13 35.09 -3.39
CA PRO A 8 24.96 36.20 -2.96
C PRO A 8 26.43 36.02 -3.35
N ARG A 9 27.09 37.11 -3.73
CA ARG A 9 28.48 37.07 -4.21
C ARG A 9 29.46 36.49 -3.18
N ASP A 10 29.21 36.72 -1.90
CA ASP A 10 30.11 36.23 -0.84
C ASP A 10 29.94 34.73 -0.59
N ASP A 11 28.74 34.19 -0.81
CA ASP A 11 28.49 32.75 -0.78
C ASP A 11 29.16 32.05 -1.97
N ILE A 12 29.13 32.65 -3.17
CA ILE A 12 29.85 32.15 -4.34
C ILE A 12 31.36 32.03 -4.06
N LYS A 13 31.97 33.05 -3.42
CA LYS A 13 33.40 33.01 -3.06
C LYS A 13 33.69 31.91 -2.05
N SER A 14 32.80 31.71 -1.08
CA SER A 14 32.91 30.64 -0.09
C SER A 14 32.83 29.26 -0.75
N LEU A 15 31.90 29.07 -1.68
CA LEU A 15 31.77 27.84 -2.47
C LEU A 15 33.02 27.56 -3.32
N ASP A 16 33.64 28.60 -3.88
CA ASP A 16 34.90 28.48 -4.63
C ASP A 16 36.07 28.04 -3.75
N ALA A 17 36.17 28.60 -2.54
CA ALA A 17 37.22 28.20 -1.59
C ALA A 17 37.07 26.73 -1.18
N ILE A 18 35.83 26.29 -0.90
CA ILE A 18 35.52 24.89 -0.57
C ILE A 18 35.85 23.97 -1.76
N ALA A 19 35.46 24.38 -2.97
CA ALA A 19 35.73 23.62 -4.20
C ALA A 19 37.24 23.46 -4.42
N ALA A 20 38.02 24.54 -4.26
CA ALA A 20 39.47 24.53 -4.41
C ALA A 20 40.15 23.63 -3.36
N GLN A 21 39.72 23.69 -2.10
CA GLN A 21 40.26 22.85 -1.03
C GLN A 21 40.01 21.36 -1.28
N GLY A 22 38.85 21.01 -1.84
CA GLY A 22 38.46 19.63 -2.13
C GLY A 22 38.91 19.09 -3.50
N GLY A 23 39.50 19.93 -4.37
CA GLY A 23 39.79 19.56 -5.76
C GLY A 23 38.53 19.27 -6.59
N LEU A 24 37.41 19.91 -6.25
CA LEU A 24 36.11 19.69 -6.88
C LEU A 24 35.72 20.87 -7.78
N SER A 25 34.77 20.63 -8.69
CA SER A 25 34.10 21.73 -9.38
C SER A 25 33.12 22.44 -8.45
N ARG A 26 32.92 23.75 -8.61
CA ARG A 26 31.87 24.51 -7.90
C ARG A 26 30.49 23.83 -8.01
N ALA A 27 30.14 23.35 -9.21
CA ALA A 27 28.88 22.67 -9.45
C ALA A 27 28.72 21.38 -8.64
N GLU A 28 29.81 20.66 -8.36
CA GLU A 28 29.79 19.47 -7.52
C GLU A 28 29.56 19.81 -6.04
N VAL A 29 30.19 20.89 -5.54
CA VAL A 29 29.94 21.38 -4.18
C VAL A 29 28.47 21.76 -4.02
N VAL A 30 27.89 22.46 -4.99
CA VAL A 30 26.45 22.81 -4.99
C VAL A 30 25.58 21.55 -4.97
N ARG A 31 25.88 20.53 -5.80
CA ARG A 31 25.13 19.27 -5.79
C ARG A 31 25.17 18.60 -4.43
N ARG A 32 26.32 18.53 -3.77
CA ARG A 32 26.46 17.94 -2.44
C ARG A 32 25.66 18.71 -1.38
N ALA A 33 25.73 20.03 -1.41
CA ALA A 33 24.94 20.88 -0.51
C ALA A 33 23.44 20.63 -0.67
N VAL A 34 22.95 20.55 -1.92
CA VAL A 34 21.53 20.22 -2.20
C VAL A 34 21.16 18.83 -1.70
N SER A 35 22.01 17.82 -1.92
CA SER A 35 21.75 16.46 -1.41
C SER A 35 21.66 16.42 0.11
N LEU A 36 22.61 17.07 0.80
CA LEU A 36 22.62 17.13 2.27
C LEU A 36 21.36 17.81 2.82
N TYR A 37 20.97 18.94 2.23
CA TYR A 37 19.74 19.65 2.63
C TYR A 37 18.49 18.75 2.44
N LEU A 38 18.39 18.06 1.30
CA LEU A 38 17.25 17.17 1.04
C LEU A 38 17.24 15.94 1.97
N GLU A 39 18.40 15.44 2.38
CA GLU A 39 18.48 14.35 3.35
C GLU A 39 18.00 14.76 4.74
N GLU A 40 18.39 15.96 5.18
CA GLU A 40 17.94 16.56 6.44
C GLU A 40 16.41 16.76 6.45
N GLU A 41 15.87 17.41 5.41
CA GLU A 41 14.43 17.61 5.25
C GLU A 41 13.64 16.29 5.17
N ARG A 42 14.20 15.27 4.52
CA ARG A 42 13.58 13.93 4.48
C ARG A 42 13.62 13.25 5.83
N ALA A 43 14.69 13.39 6.60
CA ALA A 43 14.78 12.85 7.96
C ALA A 43 13.71 13.50 8.86
N GLU A 44 13.55 14.81 8.78
CA GLU A 44 12.47 15.52 9.47
C GLU A 44 11.07 15.09 8.98
N ALA A 45 10.88 14.95 7.68
CA ALA A 45 9.62 14.51 7.11
C ALA A 45 9.26 13.07 7.53
N LYS A 46 10.25 12.16 7.63
CA LYS A 46 10.05 10.81 8.16
C LYS A 46 9.63 10.84 9.63
N ASN A 47 10.28 11.67 10.45
CA ASN A 47 9.87 11.87 11.85
C ASN A 47 8.44 12.43 11.97
N LYS A 48 7.96 13.18 10.98
CA LYS A 48 6.56 13.63 10.89
C LYS A 48 5.64 12.52 10.40
N LEU A 49 6.05 11.71 9.42
CA LEU A 49 5.26 10.57 8.92
C LEU A 49 4.98 9.53 10.02
N ASP A 50 5.94 9.27 10.91
CA ASP A 50 5.72 8.40 12.06
C ASP A 50 4.62 8.92 13.00
N GLN A 51 4.37 10.24 13.04
CA GLN A 51 3.26 10.82 13.82
C GLN A 51 1.89 10.57 13.15
N TYR A 52 1.86 10.38 11.83
CA TYR A 52 0.64 10.06 11.09
C TYR A 52 0.40 8.55 10.94
N PHE A 53 1.43 7.73 11.14
CA PHE A 53 1.30 6.28 11.10
C PHE A 53 0.41 5.80 12.26
N GLY A 54 -0.75 5.23 11.92
CA GLY A 54 -1.73 4.76 12.91
C GLY A 54 -2.66 5.84 13.46
N LEU A 55 -2.72 7.04 12.84
CA LEU A 55 -3.63 8.12 13.24
C LEU A 55 -5.10 7.66 13.39
N PHE A 56 -5.54 6.75 12.52
CA PHE A 56 -6.91 6.22 12.51
C PHE A 56 -7.09 4.94 13.34
N ARG A 57 -6.05 4.45 14.04
CA ARG A 57 -6.10 3.16 14.75
C ARG A 57 -7.23 3.10 15.79
N ASN A 58 -7.51 4.21 16.46
CA ASN A 58 -8.50 4.30 17.54
C ASN A 58 -9.67 5.23 17.18
N ASP A 59 -9.82 5.58 15.89
CA ASP A 59 -10.91 6.45 15.47
C ASP A 59 -12.20 5.63 15.33
N PRO A 60 -13.24 5.90 16.15
CA PRO A 60 -14.49 5.14 16.12
C PRO A 60 -15.33 5.40 14.86
N THR A 61 -14.99 6.43 14.07
CA THR A 61 -15.69 6.77 12.83
C THR A 61 -15.11 6.08 11.60
N VAL A 62 -13.93 5.47 11.73
CA VAL A 62 -13.18 4.84 10.64
C VAL A 62 -13.17 3.32 10.87
N PHE A 63 -13.43 2.54 9.81
CA PHE A 63 -13.51 1.06 9.86
C PHE A 63 -14.46 0.49 10.94
N ASP A 64 -15.56 1.19 11.26
CA ASP A 64 -16.47 0.85 12.36
C ASP A 64 -15.77 0.71 13.73
N GLY A 65 -14.62 1.37 13.91
CA GLY A 65 -13.79 1.23 15.10
C GLY A 65 -13.08 -0.13 15.23
N LEU A 66 -13.03 -0.92 14.16
CA LEU A 66 -12.33 -2.20 14.10
C LEU A 66 -10.87 -2.01 13.67
N ASP A 67 -9.99 -2.88 14.16
CA ASP A 67 -8.65 -3.02 13.59
C ASP A 67 -8.75 -3.48 12.13
N GLY A 68 -7.75 -3.13 11.31
CA GLY A 68 -7.76 -3.35 9.87
C GLY A 68 -7.93 -4.83 9.49
N LEU A 69 -7.37 -5.75 10.29
CA LEU A 69 -7.56 -7.19 10.06
C LEU A 69 -9.01 -7.63 10.32
N ALA A 70 -9.59 -7.22 11.45
CA ALA A 70 -10.97 -7.54 11.81
C ALA A 70 -11.97 -6.94 10.82
N TYR A 71 -11.71 -5.73 10.32
CA TYR A 71 -12.53 -5.11 9.27
C TYR A 71 -12.47 -5.91 7.95
N GLN A 72 -11.27 -6.34 7.53
CA GLN A 72 -11.12 -7.19 6.34
C GLN A 72 -11.83 -8.54 6.48
N GLU A 73 -11.72 -9.18 7.64
CA GLU A 73 -12.41 -10.45 7.94
C GLU A 73 -13.93 -10.27 7.91
N LYS A 74 -14.45 -9.19 8.53
CA LYS A 74 -15.88 -8.84 8.48
C LYS A 74 -16.36 -8.67 7.04
N MET A 75 -15.62 -7.94 6.20
CA MET A 75 -15.99 -7.77 4.78
C MET A 75 -15.94 -9.09 4.00
N ARG A 76 -15.03 -10.00 4.35
CA ARG A 76 -14.88 -11.29 3.66
C ARG A 76 -15.75 -12.40 4.23
N ALA A 77 -16.44 -12.17 5.35
CA ALA A 77 -17.35 -13.16 5.93
C ALA A 77 -18.46 -13.56 4.94
N GLU A 78 -18.91 -12.62 4.11
CA GLU A 78 -19.93 -12.87 3.08
C GLU A 78 -19.50 -13.93 2.04
N TRP A 79 -18.20 -14.11 1.79
CA TRP A 79 -17.71 -15.14 0.85
C TRP A 79 -17.81 -16.55 1.45
N ASN A 80 -17.57 -16.68 2.76
CA ASN A 80 -17.74 -17.96 3.46
C ASN A 80 -19.21 -18.37 3.50
N GLU A 81 -20.13 -17.42 3.71
CA GLU A 81 -21.57 -17.68 3.67
C GLU A 81 -22.03 -18.08 2.27
N ARG A 82 -21.55 -17.38 1.23
CA ARG A 82 -21.83 -17.75 -0.16
C ARG A 82 -21.36 -19.17 -0.46
N ASP A 83 -20.12 -19.52 -0.12
CA ASP A 83 -19.56 -20.83 -0.44
C ASP A 83 -20.23 -21.96 0.37
N PHE A 84 -20.65 -21.69 1.61
CA PHE A 84 -21.48 -22.62 2.39
C PHE A 84 -22.87 -22.83 1.77
N SER A 85 -23.52 -21.75 1.32
CA SER A 85 -24.83 -21.83 0.67
C SER A 85 -24.76 -22.59 -0.67
N ALA A 86 -23.70 -22.36 -1.46
CA ALA A 86 -23.44 -23.10 -2.70
C ALA A 86 -23.19 -24.59 -2.45
N GLY A 87 -22.41 -24.93 -1.41
CA GLY A 87 -22.19 -26.32 -1.00
C GLY A 87 -23.49 -27.02 -0.56
N SER A 88 -24.34 -26.33 0.21
CA SER A 88 -25.64 -26.84 0.65
C SER A 88 -26.60 -27.09 -0.52
N GLN A 89 -26.66 -26.17 -1.49
CA GLN A 89 -27.47 -26.33 -2.70
C GLN A 89 -26.99 -27.51 -3.56
N LEU A 90 -25.67 -27.72 -3.68
CA LEU A 90 -25.12 -28.87 -4.42
C LEU A 90 -25.44 -30.22 -3.74
N VAL A 91 -25.50 -30.27 -2.42
CA VAL A 91 -25.90 -31.48 -1.68
C VAL A 91 -27.39 -31.77 -1.85
N GLN A 92 -28.26 -30.74 -1.78
CA GLN A 92 -29.70 -30.90 -2.02
C GLN A 92 -30.00 -31.36 -3.44
N ASN A 93 -29.28 -30.84 -4.44
CA ASN A 93 -29.50 -31.19 -5.84
C ASN A 93 -28.95 -32.58 -6.22
N ARG A 94 -28.05 -33.17 -5.42
CA ARG A 94 -27.47 -34.49 -5.70
C ARG A 94 -28.48 -35.64 -5.51
N GLY A 95 -29.51 -35.45 -4.67
CA GLY A 95 -30.56 -36.45 -4.43
C GLY A 95 -31.62 -36.54 -5.54
N LEU A 96 -31.73 -35.54 -6.42
CA LEU A 96 -32.71 -35.53 -7.52
C LEU A 96 -32.26 -36.38 -8.71
N HIS A 97 -30.95 -36.51 -8.94
CA HIS A 97 -30.42 -37.23 -10.11
C HIS A 97 -30.51 -38.76 -9.97
N ASP A 98 -30.49 -39.29 -8.74
CA ASP A 98 -30.57 -40.73 -8.45
C ASP A 98 -32.02 -41.26 -8.46
N GLN A 99 -33.03 -40.41 -8.27
CA GLN A 99 -34.44 -40.85 -8.28
C GLN A 99 -35.05 -40.97 -9.69
N GLU A 100 -34.41 -40.40 -10.71
CA GLU A 100 -34.88 -40.46 -12.10
C GLU A 100 -34.36 -41.68 -12.87
N GLN A 101 -33.48 -42.51 -12.29
CA GLN A 101 -32.95 -43.72 -12.91
C GLN A 101 -33.59 -45.01 -12.37
N THR A 102 -34.90 -45.03 -12.20
CA THR A 102 -35.61 -46.32 -12.04
C THR A 102 -35.77 -46.96 -13.43
N PRO A 103 -35.27 -48.18 -13.67
CA PRO A 103 -35.45 -48.84 -14.95
C PRO A 103 -36.94 -49.07 -15.24
N ILE A 104 -37.41 -48.63 -16.41
CA ILE A 104 -38.78 -48.88 -16.86
C ILE A 104 -38.88 -50.39 -17.15
N GLU A 105 -39.53 -51.15 -16.28
CA GLU A 105 -39.83 -52.56 -16.52
C GLU A 105 -40.69 -52.68 -17.80
N ARG A 106 -40.17 -53.39 -18.80
CA ARG A 106 -40.95 -53.73 -20.01
C ARG A 106 -41.81 -54.94 -19.68
N PRO A 107 -43.13 -54.91 -19.93
CA PRO A 107 -43.96 -56.09 -19.72
C PRO A 107 -43.63 -57.16 -20.78
N ASP A 108 -43.36 -58.37 -20.30
CA ASP A 108 -43.07 -59.55 -21.11
C ASP A 108 -44.26 -59.90 -22.03
N LYS A 109 -43.95 -60.31 -23.26
CA LYS A 109 -44.93 -60.79 -24.26
C LYS A 109 -45.35 -62.23 -24.01
#